data_AF-A0A9D4N4H3-F1
#
_entry.id   AF-A0A9D4N4H3-F1
#
_cell.length_a   1.000
_cell.length_b   1.000
_cell.length_c   1.000
_cell.angle_alpha   90.00
_cell.angle_beta   90.00
_cell.angle_gamma   90.00
#
_symmetry.space_group_name_H-M   'P 1'
#
loop_
_entity.id
_entity.type
_entity.pdbx_description
1 polymer ?
#
loop_
_entity_poly.entity_id
_entity_poly.type
_entity_poly.pdbx_seq_one_letter_code
_entity_poly.pdbx_strand_id
1 'polypeptide(L)'
;MLLSGHYVYIETSGALRQGDVARLWTPSLTPANGACLSFWYSMYGTTMGTLNVYAVQNSSNPSLGSPLWKRTGNAGNTWIQQFINLPALSNYNVSSFSKAMLQVFVFSTFNSSV
;
A
#
# COMPACT_ATOMS: atom_id res chain seq x y z
N MET A 1 30.68 -1.92 -9.05
CA MET A 1 29.40 -2.60 -9.31
C MET A 1 28.31 -1.53 -9.21
N LEU A 2 27.75 -1.07 -10.33
CA LEU A 2 26.72 -0.02 -10.28
C LEU A 2 25.37 -0.68 -9.94
N LEU A 3 24.84 -0.37 -8.76
CA LEU A 3 23.51 -0.79 -8.32
C LEU A 3 22.47 0.09 -9.01
N SER A 4 22.15 -0.22 -10.26
CA SER A 4 21.05 0.44 -10.98
C SER A 4 19.72 -0.23 -10.64
N GLY A 5 18.80 0.53 -10.06
CA GLY A 5 17.46 0.08 -9.69
C GLY A 5 16.48 1.24 -9.64
N HIS A 6 15.19 0.93 -9.61
CA HIS A 6 14.12 1.91 -9.54
C HIS A 6 13.16 1.56 -8.42
N TYR A 7 12.58 2.57 -7.78
CA TYR A 7 11.53 2.42 -6.78
C TYR A 7 10.47 3.50 -6.99
N VAL A 8 9.25 3.22 -6.52
CA VAL A 8 8.19 4.23 -6.47
C VAL A 8 8.41 5.10 -5.24
N TYR A 9 8.31 6.42 -5.43
CA TYR A 9 8.55 7.41 -4.39
C TYR A 9 7.37 8.38 -4.27
N ILE A 10 7.08 8.78 -3.03
CA ILE A 10 6.09 9.81 -2.72
C ILE A 10 6.77 10.80 -1.78
N GLU A 11 6.82 12.06 -2.21
CA GLU A 11 7.35 13.16 -1.40
C GLU A 11 6.32 13.56 -0.34
N THR A 12 6.60 13.30 0.93
CA THR A 12 5.65 13.58 2.04
C THR A 12 5.95 14.87 2.80
N SER A 13 7.11 15.51 2.57
CA SER A 13 7.53 16.72 3.28
C SER A 13 7.07 18.04 2.62
N GLY A 14 6.53 17.95 1.40
CA GLY A 14 6.12 19.10 0.59
C GLY A 14 4.61 19.36 0.56
N ALA A 15 4.11 19.75 -0.61
CA ALA A 15 2.75 20.29 -0.83
C ALA A 15 1.58 19.32 -0.63
N LEU A 16 1.82 18.10 -0.14
CA LEU A 16 0.75 17.14 0.12
C LEU A 16 -0.07 17.58 1.34
N ARG A 17 -1.39 17.47 1.22
CA ARG A 17 -2.35 17.83 2.25
C ARG A 17 -2.82 16.59 2.98
N GLN A 18 -3.25 16.77 4.22
CA GLN A 18 -3.93 15.71 4.96
C GLN A 18 -5.13 15.20 4.13
N GLY A 19 -5.15 13.89 3.89
CA GLY A 19 -6.17 13.25 3.08
C GLY A 19 -5.78 13.02 1.61
N ASP A 20 -4.62 13.52 1.16
CA ASP A 20 -4.07 13.13 -0.13
C ASP A 20 -3.69 11.65 -0.12
N VAL A 21 -4.01 10.97 -1.22
CA VAL A 21 -3.87 9.52 -1.35
C VAL A 21 -3.23 9.18 -2.69
N ALA A 22 -2.18 8.36 -2.64
CA ALA A 22 -1.63 7.65 -3.79
C ALA A 22 -2.04 6.17 -3.74
N ARG A 23 -2.38 5.60 -4.89
CA ARG A 23 -2.76 4.17 -5.01
C ARG A 23 -1.94 3.52 -6.10
N LEU A 24 -1.26 2.44 -5.75
CA LEU A 24 -0.61 1.53 -6.68
C LEU A 24 -1.40 0.23 -6.74
N TRP A 25 -1.79 -0.16 -7.94
CA TRP A 25 -2.59 -1.36 -8.19
C TRP A 25 -1.74 -2.44 -8.83
N THR A 26 -1.89 -3.68 -8.37
CA THR A 26 -1.37 -4.83 -9.11
C THR A 26 -2.21 -5.11 -10.35
N PRO A 27 -1.69 -5.91 -11.30
CA PRO A 27 -2.53 -6.64 -12.24
C PRO A 27 -3.60 -7.46 -11.50
N SER A 28 -4.66 -7.84 -12.23
CA SER A 28 -5.67 -8.77 -11.71
C SER A 28 -5.01 -10.11 -11.36
N LEU A 29 -5.22 -10.59 -10.14
CA LEU A 29 -4.75 -11.89 -9.68
C LEU A 29 -5.92 -12.88 -9.64
N THR A 30 -5.63 -14.14 -9.99
CA THR A 30 -6.57 -15.26 -9.89
C THR A 30 -5.99 -16.40 -9.05
N PRO A 31 -5.72 -16.19 -7.74
CA PRO A 31 -5.07 -17.21 -6.92
C PRO A 31 -6.04 -18.34 -6.57
N ALA A 32 -5.82 -19.51 -7.16
CA ALA A 32 -6.63 -20.71 -6.91
C ALA A 32 -6.57 -21.19 -5.45
N ASN A 33 -5.38 -21.12 -4.82
CA ASN A 33 -5.11 -21.62 -3.46
C ASN A 33 -4.62 -20.52 -2.50
N GLY A 34 -4.97 -19.26 -2.78
CA GLY A 34 -4.37 -18.09 -2.13
C GLY A 34 -3.02 -17.69 -2.75
N ALA A 35 -2.50 -16.54 -2.35
CA ALA A 35 -1.23 -16.01 -2.83
C ALA A 35 -0.51 -15.22 -1.72
N CYS A 36 0.81 -15.01 -1.88
CA CYS A 36 1.58 -14.14 -0.99
C CYS A 36 2.07 -12.93 -1.79
N LEU A 37 1.62 -11.74 -1.40
CA LEU A 37 2.17 -10.49 -1.89
C LEU A 37 3.42 -10.18 -1.08
N SER A 38 4.56 -9.99 -1.75
CA SER A 38 5.77 -9.47 -1.12
C SER A 38 6.19 -8.14 -1.75
N PHE A 39 6.65 -7.22 -0.92
CA PHE A 39 7.17 -5.92 -1.35
C PHE A 39 8.15 -5.37 -0.32
N TRP A 40 9.01 -4.47 -0.78
CA TRP A 40 9.90 -3.70 0.09
C TRP A 40 9.32 -2.30 0.27
N TYR A 41 9.44 -1.75 1.48
CA TYR A 41 9.09 -0.36 1.76
C TYR A 41 10.16 0.31 2.62
N SER A 42 10.26 1.63 2.52
CA SER A 42 11.06 2.49 3.39
C SER A 42 10.20 3.69 3.78
N MET A 43 10.13 3.98 5.07
CA MET A 43 9.35 5.09 5.62
C MET A 43 10.19 5.77 6.69
N TYR A 44 11.02 6.72 6.29
CA TYR A 44 11.90 7.45 7.20
C TYR A 44 11.55 8.92 7.26
N GLY A 45 11.29 9.44 8.46
CA GLY A 45 10.99 10.85 8.70
C GLY A 45 9.77 11.05 9.58
N THR A 46 9.59 12.28 10.06
CA THR A 46 8.48 12.67 10.96
C THR A 46 7.17 12.90 10.21
N THR A 47 7.23 13.19 8.91
CA THR A 47 6.07 13.43 8.03
C THR A 47 5.53 12.15 7.39
N MET A 48 6.04 10.98 7.82
CA MET A 48 5.63 9.70 7.25
C MET A 48 4.15 9.43 7.51
N GLY A 49 3.43 9.21 6.43
CA GLY A 49 2.00 8.94 6.48
C GLY A 49 1.67 7.49 6.86
N THR A 50 0.66 6.92 6.21
CA THR A 50 0.26 5.51 6.39
C THR A 50 0.29 4.77 5.07
N LEU A 51 0.98 3.63 5.03
CA LEU A 51 0.91 2.65 3.95
C LEU A 51 -0.09 1.55 4.34
N ASN A 52 -1.10 1.32 3.51
CA ASN A 52 -2.07 0.24 3.64
C ASN A 52 -1.97 -0.72 2.46
N VAL A 53 -2.30 -1.99 2.71
CA VAL A 53 -2.48 -3.01 1.68
C VAL A 53 -3.90 -3.51 1.76
N TYR A 54 -4.62 -3.46 0.64
CA TYR A 54 -5.98 -3.96 0.50
C TYR A 54 -6.03 -5.09 -0.51
N ALA A 55 -6.86 -6.10 -0.24
CA ALA A 55 -7.37 -6.98 -1.29
C ALA A 55 -8.68 -6.38 -1.82
N VAL A 56 -8.73 -6.13 -3.11
CA VAL A 56 -9.84 -5.46 -3.77
C VAL A 56 -10.49 -6.42 -4.75
N GLN A 57 -11.82 -6.57 -4.61
CA GLN A 57 -12.62 -7.34 -5.55
C GLN A 57 -12.80 -6.53 -6.84
N ASN A 58 -12.81 -7.17 -8.01
CA ASN A 58 -12.98 -6.48 -9.30
C ASN A 58 -14.48 -6.24 -9.58
N SER A 59 -15.19 -5.58 -8.66
CA SER A 59 -16.57 -5.15 -8.88
C SER A 59 -16.62 -3.73 -9.45
N SER A 60 -17.76 -3.38 -10.06
CA SER A 60 -18.03 -2.02 -10.56
C SER A 60 -18.08 -0.96 -9.46
N ASN A 61 -18.24 -1.37 -8.21
CA ASN A 61 -18.13 -0.52 -7.02
C ASN A 61 -17.43 -1.29 -5.88
N PRO A 62 -16.10 -1.35 -5.89
CA PRO A 62 -15.36 -2.18 -4.94
C PRO A 62 -15.25 -1.47 -3.59
N SER A 63 -15.89 -2.04 -2.57
CA SER A 63 -15.64 -1.65 -1.19
C SER A 63 -14.27 -2.17 -0.75
N LEU A 64 -13.43 -1.28 -0.19
CA LEU A 64 -12.08 -1.64 0.26
C LEU A 64 -12.07 -2.47 1.54
N GLY A 65 -13.18 -2.49 2.30
CA GLY A 65 -13.22 -3.15 3.60
C GLY A 65 -12.09 -2.69 4.53
N SER A 66 -11.69 -3.56 5.46
CA SER A 66 -10.52 -3.34 6.31
C SER A 66 -9.23 -3.68 5.55
N PRO A 67 -8.12 -2.94 5.78
CA PRO A 67 -6.84 -3.28 5.18
C PRO A 67 -6.35 -4.65 5.68
N LEU A 68 -5.72 -5.42 4.79
CA LEU A 68 -5.01 -6.64 5.16
C LEU A 68 -3.78 -6.33 6.01
N TRP A 69 -3.18 -5.16 5.78
CA TRP A 69 -2.03 -4.69 6.53
C TRP A 69 -1.92 -3.17 6.49
N LYS A 70 -1.35 -2.62 7.56
CA LYS A 70 -1.17 -1.18 7.75
C LYS A 70 0.15 -0.89 8.46
N ARG A 71 0.87 0.12 7.98
CA ARG A 71 2.02 0.74 8.67
C ARG A 71 1.84 2.25 8.70
N THR A 72 2.04 2.85 9.87
CA THR A 72 1.93 4.31 10.06
C THR A 72 3.23 4.86 10.64
N GLY A 73 3.62 6.05 10.17
CA GLY A 73 4.74 6.80 10.72
C GLY A 73 6.10 6.21 10.37
N ASN A 74 7.11 6.70 11.09
CA ASN A 74 8.50 6.32 10.89
C ASN A 74 8.73 4.82 11.12
N ALA A 75 9.47 4.18 10.22
CA ALA A 75 9.91 2.79 10.27
C ALA A 75 11.44 2.66 10.34
N GLY A 76 12.16 3.78 10.39
CA GLY A 76 13.62 3.83 10.40
C GLY A 76 14.20 4.01 9.00
N ASN A 77 15.50 4.30 8.95
CA ASN A 77 16.23 4.55 7.70
C ASN A 77 16.75 3.24 7.08
N THR A 78 15.84 2.30 6.84
CA THR A 78 16.15 1.01 6.22
C THR A 78 15.00 0.54 5.33
N TRP A 79 15.32 -0.32 4.37
CA TRP A 79 14.33 -1.07 3.63
C TRP A 79 13.83 -2.25 4.47
N ILE A 80 12.52 -2.45 4.49
CA ILE A 80 11.84 -3.54 5.21
C ILE A 80 11.05 -4.36 4.19
N GLN A 81 11.25 -5.67 4.21
CA GLN A 81 10.48 -6.60 3.38
C GLN A 81 9.21 -7.00 4.11
N GLN A 82 8.07 -6.94 3.42
CA GLN A 82 6.79 -7.35 3.95
C GLN A 82 6.19 -8.48 3.12
N PHE A 83 5.51 -9.41 3.80
CA PHE A 83 4.80 -10.55 3.22
C PHE A 83 3.35 -10.51 3.69
N ILE A 84 2.41 -10.46 2.76
CA ILE A 84 0.97 -10.38 3.02
C ILE A 84 0.28 -11.57 2.37
N ASN A 85 -0.43 -12.36 3.17
CA ASN A 85 -1.27 -13.43 2.66
C ASN A 85 -2.54 -12.83 2.03
N LEU A 86 -2.73 -13.10 0.74
CA LEU A 86 -3.93 -12.77 0.01
C LEU A 86 -4.95 -13.91 0.16
N PRO A 87 -6.20 -13.60 0.51
CA PRO A 87 -7.24 -14.62 0.65
C PRO A 87 -7.51 -15.34 -0.67
N ALA A 88 -7.85 -16.64 -0.60
CA ALA A 88 -8.22 -17.43 -1.76
C ALA A 88 -9.55 -16.95 -2.36
N LEU A 89 -9.68 -17.05 -3.68
CA LEU A 89 -10.91 -16.69 -4.39
C LEU A 89 -12.11 -17.53 -3.96
N SER A 90 -11.88 -18.79 -3.53
CA SER A 90 -12.93 -19.69 -3.04
C SER A 90 -13.70 -19.17 -1.83
N ASN A 91 -13.11 -18.23 -1.08
CA ASN A 91 -13.77 -17.59 0.07
C ASN A 91 -14.71 -16.45 -0.36
N TYR A 92 -14.74 -16.12 -1.65
CA TYR A 92 -15.60 -15.10 -2.23
C TYR A 92 -16.50 -15.73 -3.30
N ASN A 93 -17.79 -15.40 -3.31
CA ASN A 93 -18.79 -15.93 -4.26
C ASN A 93 -18.62 -15.38 -5.69
N VAL A 94 -17.38 -15.21 -6.18
CA VAL A 94 -17.16 -14.59 -7.49
C VAL A 94 -16.03 -15.22 -8.28
N SER A 95 -16.29 -15.39 -9.56
CA SER A 95 -15.51 -16.20 -10.51
C SER A 95 -14.21 -15.56 -11.01
N SER A 96 -13.76 -14.40 -10.51
CA SER A 96 -12.54 -13.75 -11.05
C SER A 96 -11.95 -12.56 -10.26
N PHE A 97 -11.71 -12.58 -8.94
CA PHE A 97 -11.33 -11.34 -8.20
C PHE A 97 -10.19 -11.40 -7.16
N SER A 98 -9.00 -10.88 -7.45
CA SER A 98 -8.20 -10.18 -6.43
C SER A 98 -7.16 -9.25 -7.06
N LYS A 99 -7.37 -7.93 -7.02
CA LYS A 99 -6.24 -6.99 -7.17
C LYS A 99 -5.73 -6.68 -5.78
N ALA A 100 -4.42 -6.61 -5.59
CA ALA A 100 -3.88 -5.95 -4.42
C ALA A 100 -3.72 -4.46 -4.72
N MET A 101 -4.08 -3.63 -3.76
CA MET A 101 -3.84 -2.19 -3.81
C MET A 101 -2.95 -1.79 -2.65
N LEU A 102 -1.80 -1.20 -2.96
CA LEU A 102 -1.01 -0.45 -2.00
C LEU A 102 -1.55 0.99 -2.02
N GLN A 103 -2.09 1.43 -0.90
CA GLN A 103 -2.60 2.78 -0.73
C GLN A 103 -1.77 3.51 0.31
N VAL A 104 -1.21 4.65 -0.08
CA VAL A 104 -0.50 5.54 0.83
C VAL A 104 -1.40 6.72 1.14
N PHE A 105 -1.72 6.91 2.41
CA PHE A 105 -2.24 8.16 2.93
C PHE A 105 -1.07 9.02 3.37
N VAL A 106 -1.06 10.29 2.98
CA VAL A 106 -0.11 11.24 3.53
C VAL A 106 -0.80 12.07 4.61
N PHE A 107 -0.20 12.04 5.80
CA PHE A 107 -0.59 12.92 6.90
C PHE A 107 0.44 14.05 6.91
N SER A 108 0.14 15.19 6.29
CA SER A 108 1.01 16.35 6.49
C SER A 108 0.76 16.90 7.88
N THR A 109 1.82 16.93 8.69
CA THR A 109 1.84 17.76 9.90
C THR A 109 2.17 19.18 9.45
N PHE A 110 1.17 19.93 8.99
CA PHE A 110 1.31 21.39 9.04
C PHE A 110 1.27 21.77 10.53
N ASN A 111 2.44 21.86 11.16
CA ASN A 111 2.58 22.77 12.29
C ASN A 111 2.46 24.18 11.69
N SER A 112 1.26 24.75 11.73
CA SER A 112 1.10 26.19 11.55
C SER A 112 1.76 26.87 12.75
N SER A 113 3.01 27.25 12.58
CA SER A 113 3.73 28.14 13.50
C SER A 113 4.67 29.01 12.68
N VAL A 114 4.09 29.92 11.89
CA VAL A 114 4.65 31.23 11.59
C VAL A 114 3.52 32.24 11.74
#